data_AF-B4WQE8-F1
#
_entry.id   AF-B4WQE8-F1
#
_cell.length_a   1.000
_cell.length_b   1.000
_cell.length_c   1.000
_cell.angle_alpha   90.00
_cell.angle_beta   90.00
_cell.angle_gamma   90.00
#
_symmetry.space_group_name_H-M   'P 1'
#
loop_
_entity.id
_entity.type
_entity.pdbx_description
1 polymer ?
#
loop_
_entity_poly.entity_id
_entity_poly.type
_entity_poly.pdbx_seq_one_letter_code
_entity_poly.pdbx_strand_id
1 'polypeptide(L)'
;MNTDFALYSQFDQVVSHFDGNNRDPDDIAGLPVAAALIRAADLQDKSTFFYNNNVGQPNVRGRVETMREGAAFAETLGIETYDYQEDMAETTQKLVDIFNSGKQILVLEGGRMEMTYRALELTDPGNLSNITLLSHSSANEDYDLGGTRTWSDLQRDFSQVAFRTIIDQNGGFNSSQWQWLDNTTDPLLQEVRSLMQNAERKVDDPSDAGMHFYALTGDETGDPIDAKNFFNTYLSPQGPIESVVAPTPDPVVPLDPTPEPVSPPVTLKPTVPVDSSLITLALVNANNGEIVQGYEDLSRVSQIDPNALGIDDYSLIARPSSSAIKSVKFETAAGDRIENVKPYTLFGDRKGTITGQVIDDGDYQVKVTGYSEANGGGQMLSILTVDYKVRHSSPRPDDAPSIHDVTHENVSPTTDLGVVGSSNLYIVGTDGNDTLVGDGTNQKIVGGRGKDRLVGVDESAHRPGLGEQDVLIGGIGADRYVLGNTLGAFYDDGDIGTSGLADFAEIRGFSERQDIIELHGVASDYRLGATTVRGKDNLGIFLTSGEDELIAVLKDSQQKNLSFESSAFEFVS
;
A
#
# COMPACT_ATOMS: atom_id res chain seq x y z
N MET A 1 -6.51 -31.19 21.49
CA MET A 1 -5.68 -30.08 20.98
C MET A 1 -4.85 -30.63 19.84
N ASN A 2 -5.30 -30.40 18.60
CA ASN A 2 -4.55 -30.81 17.42
C ASN A 2 -3.34 -29.87 17.31
N THR A 3 -2.13 -30.41 17.37
CA THR A 3 -0.89 -29.64 17.58
C THR A 3 -0.19 -29.21 16.29
N ASP A 4 -0.84 -29.38 15.13
CA ASP A 4 -0.25 -29.14 13.81
C ASP A 4 -0.85 -27.90 13.12
N PHE A 5 -0.85 -26.73 13.79
CA PHE A 5 -1.01 -25.46 13.07
C PHE A 5 0.37 -24.89 12.77
N ALA A 6 0.75 -24.91 11.49
CA ALA A 6 2.14 -24.87 11.05
C ALA A 6 2.90 -23.62 11.54
N LEU A 7 2.27 -22.44 11.48
CA LEU A 7 2.88 -21.19 11.89
C LEU A 7 2.40 -20.71 13.26
N TYR A 8 1.08 -20.75 13.53
CA TYR A 8 0.50 -20.29 14.81
C TYR A 8 1.12 -20.97 16.04
N SER A 9 1.51 -22.25 15.94
CA SER A 9 2.12 -22.99 17.05
C SER A 9 3.53 -22.51 17.43
N GLN A 10 4.20 -21.77 16.54
CA GLN A 10 5.55 -21.24 16.75
C GLN A 10 5.57 -19.94 17.57
N PHE A 11 4.40 -19.31 17.75
CA PHE A 11 4.29 -18.01 18.40
C PHE A 11 3.42 -18.08 19.67
N ASP A 12 3.78 -17.27 20.65
CA ASP A 12 3.06 -17.13 21.91
C ASP A 12 1.84 -16.22 21.76
N GLN A 13 1.90 -15.25 20.85
CA GLN A 13 0.84 -14.29 20.57
C GLN A 13 0.79 -13.97 19.07
N VAL A 14 -0.42 -13.75 18.55
CA VAL A 14 -0.68 -13.32 17.18
C VAL A 14 -1.46 -12.01 17.21
N VAL A 15 -0.96 -11.02 16.49
CA VAL A 15 -1.57 -9.71 16.31
C VAL A 15 -2.03 -9.59 14.86
N SER A 16 -3.18 -8.98 14.61
CA SER A 16 -3.69 -8.79 13.25
C SER A 16 -4.22 -7.39 13.06
N HIS A 17 -3.82 -6.73 11.98
CA HIS A 17 -4.29 -5.40 11.61
C HIS A 17 -5.34 -5.50 10.51
N PHE A 18 -6.49 -4.87 10.76
CA PHE A 18 -7.61 -4.71 9.83
C PHE A 18 -7.86 -3.21 9.59
N ASP A 19 -7.09 -2.61 8.68
CA ASP A 19 -7.08 -1.17 8.43
C ASP A 19 -7.11 -0.81 6.93
N GLY A 20 -7.41 0.46 6.61
CA GLY A 20 -7.38 0.93 5.21
C GLY A 20 -8.72 0.88 4.47
N ASN A 21 -9.77 0.53 5.21
CA ASN A 21 -11.18 0.42 4.85
C ASN A 21 -11.82 1.52 3.98
N ASN A 22 -11.21 2.71 3.80
CA ASN A 22 -11.78 3.72 2.91
C ASN A 22 -11.48 3.47 1.42
N ARG A 23 -10.34 2.84 1.10
CA ARG A 23 -9.96 2.54 -0.30
C ARG A 23 -10.34 1.11 -0.65
N ASP A 24 -9.96 0.18 0.21
CA ASP A 24 -10.35 -1.22 0.11
C ASP A 24 -11.09 -1.62 1.40
N PRO A 25 -12.41 -1.86 1.34
CA PRO A 25 -13.20 -2.27 2.51
C PRO A 25 -13.22 -3.80 2.70
N ASP A 26 -12.20 -4.51 2.23
CA ASP A 26 -12.08 -5.97 2.34
C ASP A 26 -11.87 -6.44 3.78
N ASP A 27 -11.29 -5.63 4.68
CA ASP A 27 -11.26 -5.94 6.12
C ASP A 27 -12.65 -6.18 6.72
N ILE A 28 -13.69 -5.50 6.19
CA ILE A 28 -15.07 -5.67 6.67
C ILE A 28 -15.53 -7.12 6.49
N ALA A 29 -15.09 -7.77 5.41
CA ALA A 29 -15.31 -9.20 5.20
C ALA A 29 -14.21 -10.06 5.86
N GLY A 30 -12.97 -9.57 5.88
CA GLY A 30 -11.79 -10.25 6.40
C GLY A 30 -11.85 -10.54 7.89
N LEU A 31 -12.14 -9.52 8.71
CA LEU A 31 -12.16 -9.62 10.17
C LEU A 31 -13.07 -10.74 10.70
N PRO A 32 -14.37 -10.83 10.31
CA PRO A 32 -15.24 -11.90 10.81
C PRO A 32 -14.81 -13.30 10.33
N VAL A 33 -14.25 -13.43 9.12
CA VAL A 33 -13.71 -14.70 8.62
C VAL A 33 -12.47 -15.13 9.40
N ALA A 34 -11.54 -14.20 9.67
CA ALA A 34 -10.36 -14.44 10.49
C ALA A 34 -10.74 -14.87 11.92
N ALA A 35 -11.71 -14.19 12.53
CA ALA A 35 -12.23 -14.54 13.86
C ALA A 35 -12.80 -15.96 13.89
N ALA A 36 -13.56 -16.35 12.85
CA ALA A 36 -14.10 -17.70 12.72
C ALA A 36 -13.01 -18.77 12.54
N LEU A 37 -11.96 -18.48 11.75
CA LEU A 37 -10.82 -19.39 11.55
C LEU A 37 -10.09 -19.64 12.88
N ILE A 38 -9.81 -18.58 13.64
CA ILE A 38 -9.19 -18.66 14.98
C ILE A 38 -10.08 -19.46 15.93
N ARG A 39 -11.40 -19.21 15.91
CA ARG A 39 -12.36 -19.94 16.75
C ARG A 39 -12.45 -21.43 16.41
N ALA A 40 -12.38 -21.77 15.13
CA ALA A 40 -12.33 -23.16 14.68
C ALA A 40 -11.03 -23.83 15.16
N ALA A 41 -9.92 -23.08 15.15
CA ALA A 41 -8.62 -23.55 15.61
C ALA A 41 -8.44 -23.59 17.15
N ASP A 42 -9.36 -22.98 17.94
CA ASP A 42 -9.27 -22.84 19.40
C ASP A 42 -8.05 -22.00 19.85
N LEU A 43 -7.83 -20.85 19.20
CA LEU A 43 -6.65 -19.98 19.37
C LEU A 43 -6.99 -18.53 19.80
N GLN A 44 -8.19 -18.29 20.33
CA GLN A 44 -8.65 -16.94 20.69
C GLN A 44 -7.78 -16.30 21.79
N ASP A 45 -7.41 -17.07 22.82
CA ASP A 45 -6.57 -16.60 23.95
C ASP A 45 -5.18 -16.07 23.54
N LYS A 46 -4.73 -16.39 22.32
CA LYS A 46 -3.43 -15.97 21.78
C LYS A 46 -3.56 -14.86 20.73
N SER A 47 -4.78 -14.43 20.38
CA SER A 47 -5.02 -13.57 19.23
C SER A 47 -5.55 -12.20 19.66
N THR A 48 -5.02 -11.13 19.04
CA THR A 48 -5.43 -9.75 19.32
C THR A 48 -5.62 -8.99 18.00
N PHE A 49 -6.75 -8.31 17.83
CA PHE A 49 -7.07 -7.56 16.62
C PHE A 49 -6.96 -6.05 16.84
N PHE A 50 -6.35 -5.36 15.88
CA PHE A 50 -6.28 -3.91 15.80
C PHE A 50 -7.00 -3.50 14.53
N TYR A 51 -7.92 -2.54 14.62
CA TYR A 51 -8.81 -2.27 13.50
C TYR A 51 -9.17 -0.80 13.35
N ASN A 52 -9.87 -0.51 12.25
CA ASN A 52 -10.21 0.81 11.73
C ASN A 52 -9.02 1.60 11.21
N ASN A 53 -9.32 2.61 10.38
CA ASN A 53 -8.31 3.49 9.83
C ASN A 53 -7.45 4.10 10.93
N ASN A 54 -6.18 4.37 10.63
CA ASN A 54 -5.27 5.00 11.57
C ASN A 54 -4.81 6.37 11.03
N VAL A 55 -4.02 6.40 9.97
CA VAL A 55 -3.36 7.59 9.43
C VAL A 55 -3.68 7.85 7.95
N GLY A 56 -3.61 9.11 7.55
CA GLY A 56 -3.58 9.51 6.14
C GLY A 56 -4.91 9.48 5.40
N GLN A 57 -5.99 8.91 5.93
CA GLN A 57 -7.32 8.99 5.29
C GLN A 57 -8.41 9.47 6.24
N PRO A 58 -9.35 10.32 5.77
CA PRO A 58 -10.55 10.64 6.51
C PRO A 58 -11.49 9.43 6.56
N ASN A 59 -12.15 9.23 7.70
CA ASN A 59 -13.17 8.18 7.82
C ASN A 59 -14.30 8.36 6.80
N VAL A 60 -14.68 7.26 6.17
CA VAL A 60 -15.95 7.16 5.44
C VAL A 60 -17.08 6.88 6.43
N ARG A 61 -18.19 7.62 6.27
CA ARG A 61 -19.39 7.46 7.11
C ARG A 61 -19.91 6.02 7.02
N GLY A 62 -20.10 5.38 8.17
CA GLY A 62 -20.65 4.03 8.28
C GLY A 62 -19.59 2.94 8.43
N ARG A 63 -18.44 3.04 7.74
CA ARG A 63 -17.41 1.99 7.74
C ARG A 63 -16.75 1.78 9.11
N VAL A 64 -16.54 2.85 9.88
CA VAL A 64 -16.03 2.76 11.26
C VAL A 64 -16.96 1.94 12.14
N GLU A 65 -18.27 2.14 12.00
CA GLU A 65 -19.27 1.41 12.78
C GLU A 65 -19.36 -0.05 12.31
N THR A 66 -19.32 -0.28 11.01
CA THR A 66 -19.31 -1.64 10.44
C THR A 66 -18.11 -2.46 10.91
N MET A 67 -16.92 -1.85 10.98
CA MET A 67 -15.74 -2.54 11.55
C MET A 67 -15.91 -2.83 13.04
N ARG A 68 -16.56 -1.94 13.81
CA ARG A 68 -16.91 -2.20 15.22
C ARG A 68 -17.90 -3.36 15.38
N GLU A 69 -18.83 -3.54 14.46
CA GLU A 69 -19.73 -4.71 14.45
C GLU A 69 -18.94 -6.02 14.27
N GLY A 70 -17.97 -6.04 13.34
CA GLY A 70 -17.07 -7.18 13.16
C GLY A 70 -16.18 -7.43 14.37
N ALA A 71 -15.62 -6.38 14.97
CA ALA A 71 -14.81 -6.47 16.18
C ALA A 71 -15.62 -7.00 17.38
N ALA A 72 -16.85 -6.49 17.59
CA ALA A 72 -17.74 -6.98 18.62
C ALA A 72 -18.06 -8.48 18.45
N PHE A 73 -18.24 -8.95 17.21
CA PHE A 73 -18.35 -10.39 16.93
C PHE A 73 -17.09 -11.16 17.35
N ALA A 74 -15.89 -10.69 17.01
CA ALA A 74 -14.63 -11.31 17.42
C ALA A 74 -14.51 -11.38 18.97
N GLU A 75 -14.94 -10.33 19.68
CA GLU A 75 -14.97 -10.30 21.14
C GLU A 75 -15.92 -11.36 21.73
N THR A 76 -17.08 -11.62 21.09
CA THR A 76 -17.97 -12.72 21.53
C THR A 76 -17.31 -14.10 21.44
N LEU A 77 -16.31 -14.25 20.57
CA LEU A 77 -15.54 -15.48 20.43
C LEU A 77 -14.36 -15.57 21.42
N GLY A 78 -14.08 -14.48 22.15
CA GLY A 78 -12.99 -14.37 23.12
C GLY A 78 -11.71 -13.75 22.57
N ILE A 79 -11.77 -13.04 21.45
CA ILE A 79 -10.61 -12.34 20.84
C ILE A 79 -10.59 -10.90 21.36
N GLU A 80 -9.44 -10.43 21.86
CA GLU A 80 -9.28 -9.03 22.28
C GLU A 80 -9.17 -8.11 21.06
N THR A 81 -9.84 -6.96 21.09
CA THR A 81 -9.83 -5.99 19.97
C THR A 81 -9.51 -4.56 20.43
N TYR A 82 -8.90 -3.76 19.53
CA TYR A 82 -8.55 -2.36 19.79
C TYR A 82 -8.85 -1.47 18.57
N ASP A 83 -9.61 -0.39 18.80
CA ASP A 83 -10.05 0.56 17.77
C ASP A 83 -9.08 1.75 17.65
N TYR A 84 -8.45 1.94 16.50
CA TYR A 84 -7.61 3.12 16.26
C TYR A 84 -8.39 4.45 16.23
N GLN A 85 -9.71 4.39 16.00
CA GLN A 85 -10.58 5.57 15.93
C GLN A 85 -11.17 5.98 17.27
N GLU A 86 -11.13 5.11 18.28
CA GLU A 86 -11.54 5.46 19.64
C GLU A 86 -10.43 6.24 20.34
N ASP A 87 -9.25 5.65 20.46
CA ASP A 87 -8.06 6.31 20.98
C ASP A 87 -6.80 5.76 20.30
N MET A 88 -6.34 6.46 19.28
CA MET A 88 -5.14 6.07 18.53
C MET A 88 -3.90 5.97 19.41
N ALA A 89 -3.77 6.83 20.44
CA ALA A 89 -2.58 6.85 21.28
C ALA A 89 -2.57 5.67 22.24
N GLU A 90 -3.71 5.40 22.90
CA GLU A 90 -3.86 4.23 23.77
C GLU A 90 -3.73 2.93 22.97
N THR A 91 -4.40 2.83 21.82
CA THR A 91 -4.31 1.66 20.93
C THR A 91 -2.87 1.43 20.45
N THR A 92 -2.14 2.47 20.05
CA THR A 92 -0.70 2.35 19.69
C THR A 92 0.12 1.88 20.89
N GLN A 93 -0.15 2.40 22.09
CA GLN A 93 0.55 1.98 23.30
C GLN A 93 0.28 0.51 23.64
N LYS A 94 -0.94 0.00 23.39
CA LYS A 94 -1.24 -1.43 23.55
C LYS A 94 -0.40 -2.31 22.63
N LEU A 95 -0.21 -1.91 21.38
CA LEU A 95 0.67 -2.62 20.45
C LEU A 95 2.13 -2.62 20.95
N VAL A 96 2.62 -1.48 21.47
CA VAL A 96 3.96 -1.37 22.09
C VAL A 96 4.09 -2.28 23.32
N ASP A 97 3.07 -2.37 24.16
CA ASP A 97 3.07 -3.23 25.34
C ASP A 97 3.13 -4.72 24.93
N ILE A 98 2.41 -5.10 23.87
CA ILE A 98 2.48 -6.45 23.29
C ILE A 98 3.90 -6.73 22.78
N PHE A 99 4.47 -5.85 21.96
CA PHE A 99 5.83 -5.99 21.43
C PHE A 99 6.91 -6.07 22.52
N ASN A 100 6.69 -5.42 23.66
CA ASN A 100 7.60 -5.47 24.81
C ASN A 100 7.30 -6.59 25.83
N SER A 101 6.38 -7.50 25.52
CA SER A 101 6.00 -8.59 26.45
C SER A 101 7.08 -9.66 26.63
N GLY A 102 8.09 -9.70 25.76
CA GLY A 102 9.15 -10.73 25.74
C GLY A 102 8.70 -12.07 25.13
N LYS A 103 7.48 -12.14 24.61
CA LYS A 103 6.90 -13.30 23.90
C LYS A 103 7.34 -13.36 22.44
N GLN A 104 7.27 -14.54 21.82
CA GLN A 104 7.34 -14.67 20.36
C GLN A 104 6.01 -14.20 19.74
N ILE A 105 6.06 -13.19 18.87
CA ILE A 105 4.88 -12.51 18.33
C ILE A 105 4.85 -12.63 16.81
N LEU A 106 3.74 -13.13 16.28
CA LEU A 106 3.41 -13.02 14.86
C LEU A 106 2.49 -11.83 14.65
N VAL A 107 2.76 -11.00 13.67
CA VAL A 107 1.93 -9.85 13.31
C VAL A 107 1.49 -10.03 11.86
N LEU A 108 0.18 -10.12 11.64
CA LEU A 108 -0.44 -10.26 10.32
C LEU A 108 -0.86 -8.86 9.85
N GLU A 109 -0.24 -8.39 8.77
CA GLU A 109 -0.39 -7.04 8.23
C GLU A 109 -1.24 -7.07 6.95
N GLY A 110 -2.54 -6.84 7.10
CA GLY A 110 -3.52 -6.76 6.02
C GLY A 110 -3.59 -5.38 5.36
N GLY A 111 -3.24 -4.34 6.12
CA GLY A 111 -3.29 -2.95 5.68
C GLY A 111 -1.96 -2.21 5.82
N ARG A 112 -2.04 -0.94 6.22
CA ARG A 112 -0.90 -0.03 6.22
C ARG A 112 0.06 -0.26 7.39
N MET A 113 1.33 0.02 7.11
CA MET A 113 2.42 -0.26 8.02
C MET A 113 2.68 0.82 9.09
N GLU A 114 1.99 1.97 9.04
CA GLU A 114 2.36 3.11 9.88
C GLU A 114 2.23 2.84 11.38
N MET A 115 1.15 2.19 11.82
CA MET A 115 0.95 1.95 13.26
C MET A 115 1.91 0.89 13.79
N THR A 116 2.14 -0.17 13.02
CA THR A 116 3.21 -1.15 13.28
C THR A 116 4.57 -0.48 13.33
N TYR A 117 4.89 0.38 12.37
CA TYR A 117 6.16 1.11 12.32
C TYR A 117 6.34 1.98 13.58
N ARG A 118 5.32 2.75 13.98
CA ARG A 118 5.37 3.57 15.21
C ARG A 118 5.53 2.72 16.47
N ALA A 119 4.86 1.57 16.54
CA ALA A 119 5.00 0.68 17.69
C ALA A 119 6.39 0.05 17.75
N LEU A 120 6.98 -0.33 16.61
CA LEU A 120 8.35 -0.83 16.55
C LEU A 120 9.38 0.26 16.90
N GLU A 121 9.18 1.52 16.51
CA GLU A 121 10.05 2.64 16.92
C GLU A 121 10.11 2.81 18.45
N LEU A 122 9.04 2.44 19.15
CA LEU A 122 8.92 2.54 20.60
C LEU A 122 9.22 1.20 21.32
N THR A 123 9.47 0.13 20.58
CA THR A 123 9.78 -1.19 21.14
C THR A 123 11.23 -1.22 21.63
N ASP A 124 11.47 -1.85 22.79
CA ASP A 124 12.83 -2.09 23.28
C ASP A 124 13.59 -2.90 22.21
N PRO A 125 14.78 -2.44 21.75
CA PRO A 125 15.57 -3.16 20.77
C PRO A 125 15.81 -4.64 21.12
N GLY A 126 15.91 -4.99 22.41
CA GLY A 126 16.08 -6.38 22.85
C GLY A 126 14.88 -7.29 22.58
N ASN A 127 13.71 -6.73 22.30
CA ASN A 127 12.48 -7.47 21.99
C ASN A 127 12.18 -7.57 20.49
N LEU A 128 12.83 -6.76 19.64
CA LEU A 128 12.55 -6.72 18.19
C LEU A 128 12.76 -8.09 17.51
N SER A 129 13.73 -8.88 17.97
CA SER A 129 14.00 -10.23 17.44
C SER A 129 12.93 -11.27 17.75
N ASN A 130 11.98 -10.95 18.63
CA ASN A 130 10.87 -11.84 18.94
C ASN A 130 9.66 -11.61 18.02
N ILE A 131 9.73 -10.60 17.15
CA ILE A 131 8.62 -10.18 16.29
C ILE A 131 8.84 -10.75 14.89
N THR A 132 7.80 -11.37 14.36
CA THR A 132 7.68 -11.75 12.95
C THR A 132 6.50 -11.04 12.33
N LEU A 133 6.75 -10.23 11.31
CA LEU A 133 5.73 -9.61 10.48
C LEU A 133 5.42 -10.51 9.27
N LEU A 134 4.15 -10.66 8.94
CA LEU A 134 3.67 -11.39 7.78
C LEU A 134 2.68 -10.52 6.99
N SER A 135 2.90 -10.38 5.68
CA SER A 135 1.95 -9.74 4.77
C SER A 135 1.81 -10.56 3.47
N HIS A 136 0.74 -10.33 2.70
CA HIS A 136 0.48 -11.09 1.46
C HIS A 136 0.44 -10.26 0.18
N SER A 137 0.31 -8.93 0.26
CA SER A 137 0.13 -8.10 -0.94
C SER A 137 1.24 -7.07 -1.11
N SER A 138 1.75 -6.94 -2.34
CA SER A 138 2.60 -5.81 -2.71
C SER A 138 1.83 -4.48 -2.73
N ALA A 139 0.48 -4.50 -2.68
CA ALA A 139 -0.33 -3.28 -2.58
C ALA A 139 -0.05 -2.48 -1.29
N ASN A 140 0.57 -3.11 -0.28
CA ASN A 140 1.04 -2.48 0.95
C ASN A 140 2.31 -1.62 0.76
N GLU A 141 2.92 -1.65 -0.42
CA GLU A 141 4.03 -0.76 -0.83
C GLU A 141 3.55 0.50 -1.57
N ASP A 142 2.35 0.48 -2.17
CA ASP A 142 1.88 1.51 -3.10
C ASP A 142 1.00 2.61 -2.45
N TYR A 143 1.13 2.81 -1.15
CA TYR A 143 0.23 3.71 -0.40
C TYR A 143 0.92 4.85 0.36
N ASP A 144 1.70 5.66 -0.36
CA ASP A 144 2.15 6.96 0.14
C ASP A 144 1.06 8.02 -0.08
N LEU A 145 0.27 8.29 0.96
CA LEU A 145 -0.58 9.49 1.04
C LEU A 145 0.18 10.72 1.56
N GLY A 146 1.52 10.67 1.56
CA GLY A 146 2.40 11.61 2.21
C GLY A 146 2.58 11.27 3.68
N GLY A 147 3.71 10.62 4.01
CA GLY A 147 4.21 10.54 5.39
C GLY A 147 3.79 9.30 6.19
N THR A 148 3.32 8.24 5.52
CA THR A 148 3.14 6.91 6.12
C THR A 148 4.23 5.97 5.66
N ARG A 149 4.79 5.18 6.58
CA ARG A 149 5.84 4.21 6.24
C ARG A 149 5.27 2.99 5.52
N THR A 150 6.06 2.41 4.62
CA THR A 150 5.70 1.22 3.83
C THR A 150 6.28 -0.06 4.43
N TRP A 151 5.97 -1.21 3.81
CA TRP A 151 6.55 -2.49 4.19
C TRP A 151 8.07 -2.50 3.98
N SER A 152 8.56 -1.88 2.90
CA SER A 152 9.99 -1.66 2.67
C SER A 152 10.64 -0.76 3.72
N ASP A 153 9.93 0.26 4.25
CA ASP A 153 10.45 1.07 5.36
C ASP A 153 10.60 0.25 6.64
N LEU A 154 9.64 -0.63 6.95
CA LEU A 154 9.74 -1.54 8.08
C LEU A 154 10.97 -2.46 7.94
N GLN A 155 11.15 -3.09 6.77
CA GLN A 155 12.27 -3.99 6.50
C GLN A 155 13.62 -3.27 6.61
N ARG A 156 13.71 -2.04 6.10
CA ARG A 156 14.91 -1.21 6.15
C ARG A 156 15.27 -0.80 7.58
N ASP A 157 14.28 -0.31 8.33
CA ASP A 157 14.53 0.37 9.60
C ASP A 157 14.55 -0.61 10.80
N PHE A 158 13.97 -1.80 10.65
CA PHE A 158 13.89 -2.82 11.70
C PHE A 158 14.49 -4.17 11.29
N SER A 159 15.76 -4.18 10.88
CA SER A 159 16.51 -5.39 10.50
C SER A 159 16.55 -6.54 11.53
N GLN A 160 16.15 -6.28 12.78
CA GLN A 160 16.06 -7.30 13.83
C GLN A 160 14.72 -8.06 13.82
N VAL A 161 13.68 -7.48 13.22
CA VAL A 161 12.36 -8.10 13.06
C VAL A 161 12.43 -9.09 11.90
N ALA A 162 11.78 -10.25 12.05
CA ALA A 162 11.65 -11.20 10.95
C ALA A 162 10.49 -10.82 10.03
N PHE A 163 10.68 -10.92 8.72
CA PHE A 163 9.65 -10.58 7.73
C PHE A 163 9.31 -11.81 6.89
N ARG A 164 8.01 -12.00 6.64
CA ARG A 164 7.49 -13.04 5.74
C ARG A 164 6.50 -12.42 4.77
N THR A 165 6.68 -12.71 3.50
CA THR A 165 5.71 -12.33 2.46
C THR A 165 5.19 -13.61 1.83
N ILE A 166 3.87 -13.77 1.83
CA ILE A 166 3.20 -14.90 1.19
C ILE A 166 2.57 -14.46 -0.13
N ILE A 167 2.10 -15.42 -0.94
CA ILE A 167 1.36 -15.12 -2.17
C ILE A 167 0.14 -14.23 -1.85
N ASP A 168 -0.18 -13.29 -2.76
CA ASP A 168 -1.35 -12.44 -2.64
C ASP A 168 -2.64 -13.25 -2.52
N GLN A 169 -3.23 -13.19 -1.32
CA GLN A 169 -4.46 -13.87 -0.97
C GLN A 169 -5.69 -13.35 -1.73
N ASN A 170 -5.60 -12.19 -2.41
CA ASN A 170 -6.60 -11.81 -3.41
C ASN A 170 -6.70 -12.82 -4.57
N GLY A 171 -5.66 -13.63 -4.80
CA GLY A 171 -5.69 -14.70 -5.80
C GLY A 171 -6.58 -15.89 -5.42
N GLY A 172 -6.87 -16.09 -4.13
CA GLY A 172 -7.64 -17.23 -3.61
C GLY A 172 -8.89 -16.80 -2.83
N PHE A 173 -8.69 -16.02 -1.77
CA PHE A 173 -9.77 -15.64 -0.84
C PHE A 173 -10.72 -14.58 -1.41
N ASN A 174 -10.34 -13.81 -2.43
CA ASN A 174 -11.25 -12.94 -3.19
C ASN A 174 -11.99 -13.74 -4.26
N SER A 175 -13.11 -14.37 -3.88
CA SER A 175 -13.80 -15.31 -4.77
C SER A 175 -15.28 -15.47 -4.41
N SER A 176 -16.13 -15.45 -5.45
CA SER A 176 -17.56 -15.71 -5.33
C SER A 176 -17.89 -17.08 -4.74
N GLN A 177 -16.92 -17.99 -4.61
CA GLN A 177 -17.14 -19.26 -3.94
C GLN A 177 -17.55 -19.11 -2.47
N TRP A 178 -17.25 -17.98 -1.81
CA TRP A 178 -17.76 -17.65 -0.46
C TRP A 178 -19.28 -17.68 -0.34
N GLN A 179 -20.03 -17.60 -1.44
CA GLN A 179 -21.49 -17.76 -1.49
C GLN A 179 -21.98 -19.11 -0.95
N TRP A 180 -21.11 -20.09 -0.72
CA TRP A 180 -21.49 -21.29 0.03
C TRP A 180 -22.02 -20.97 1.43
N LEU A 181 -21.56 -19.87 2.04
CA LEU A 181 -22.04 -19.37 3.33
C LEU A 181 -23.52 -18.95 3.29
N ASP A 182 -24.07 -18.55 2.14
CA ASP A 182 -25.49 -18.17 2.02
C ASP A 182 -26.43 -19.36 2.32
N ASN A 183 -25.91 -20.58 2.24
CA ASN A 183 -26.66 -21.81 2.50
C ASN A 183 -26.16 -22.57 3.74
N THR A 184 -25.30 -21.95 4.56
CA THR A 184 -24.81 -22.59 5.79
C THR A 184 -25.92 -22.70 6.84
N THR A 185 -25.93 -23.81 7.57
CA THR A 185 -26.82 -24.02 8.72
C THR A 185 -26.12 -23.81 10.06
N ASP A 186 -24.81 -23.56 10.04
CA ASP A 186 -24.04 -23.26 11.24
C ASP A 186 -24.31 -21.81 11.70
N PRO A 187 -24.80 -21.58 12.93
CA PRO A 187 -25.15 -20.24 13.39
C PRO A 187 -23.98 -19.25 13.42
N LEU A 188 -22.77 -19.71 13.73
CA LEU A 188 -21.58 -18.84 13.73
C LEU A 188 -21.27 -18.41 12.29
N LEU A 189 -21.29 -19.35 11.35
CA LEU A 189 -21.03 -19.04 9.94
C LEU A 189 -22.16 -18.20 9.30
N GLN A 190 -23.39 -18.30 9.79
CA GLN A 190 -24.48 -17.39 9.40
C GLN A 190 -24.20 -15.95 9.84
N GLU A 191 -23.68 -15.77 11.07
CA GLU A 191 -23.30 -14.45 11.58
C GLU A 191 -22.09 -13.88 10.83
N VAL A 192 -21.06 -14.70 10.55
CA VAL A 192 -19.94 -14.33 9.67
C VAL A 192 -20.45 -13.83 8.32
N ARG A 193 -21.37 -14.57 7.68
CA ARG A 193 -21.93 -14.15 6.40
C ARG A 193 -22.71 -12.85 6.48
N SER A 194 -23.48 -12.64 7.56
CA SER A 194 -24.20 -11.40 7.78
C SER A 194 -23.26 -10.19 7.90
N LEU A 195 -22.11 -10.36 8.56
CA LEU A 195 -21.11 -9.30 8.69
C LEU A 195 -20.39 -9.05 7.37
N MET A 196 -20.03 -10.10 6.63
CA MET A 196 -19.45 -9.97 5.27
C MET A 196 -20.36 -9.18 4.33
N GLN A 197 -21.69 -9.31 4.45
CA GLN A 197 -22.64 -8.56 3.62
C GLN A 197 -22.57 -7.05 3.82
N ASN A 198 -21.94 -6.56 4.89
CA ASN A 198 -21.71 -5.15 5.12
C ASN A 198 -20.50 -4.59 4.32
N ALA A 199 -19.69 -5.43 3.68
CA ALA A 199 -18.47 -5.04 2.95
C ALA A 199 -18.73 -4.40 1.55
N GLU A 200 -19.91 -3.81 1.32
CA GLU A 200 -20.30 -3.14 0.07
C GLU A 200 -20.08 -4.02 -1.20
N ARG A 201 -19.04 -3.71 -2.00
CA ARG A 201 -18.67 -4.45 -3.22
C ARG A 201 -17.69 -5.60 -2.96
N LYS A 202 -17.20 -5.74 -1.73
CA LYS A 202 -16.16 -6.68 -1.27
C LYS A 202 -16.74 -7.80 -0.39
N VAL A 203 -18.04 -8.09 -0.52
CA VAL A 203 -18.74 -9.12 0.28
C VAL A 203 -18.08 -10.49 0.18
N ASP A 204 -17.57 -10.86 -0.99
CA ASP A 204 -16.91 -12.15 -1.24
C ASP A 204 -15.37 -11.99 -1.29
N ASP A 205 -14.83 -10.98 -0.61
CA ASP A 205 -13.41 -10.62 -0.58
C ASP A 205 -12.84 -10.45 0.84
N PRO A 206 -12.70 -11.55 1.61
CA PRO A 206 -11.99 -11.54 2.88
C PRO A 206 -10.50 -11.85 2.70
N SER A 207 -9.81 -11.19 1.77
CA SER A 207 -8.43 -11.57 1.37
C SER A 207 -7.43 -11.57 2.54
N ASP A 208 -7.53 -10.61 3.47
CA ASP A 208 -6.70 -10.53 4.67
C ASP A 208 -6.87 -11.72 5.63
N ALA A 209 -8.03 -12.38 5.63
CA ALA A 209 -8.24 -13.61 6.37
C ALA A 209 -7.45 -14.80 5.78
N GLY A 210 -6.99 -14.70 4.53
CA GLY A 210 -6.11 -15.69 3.90
C GLY A 210 -4.77 -15.83 4.62
N MET A 211 -4.23 -14.75 5.22
CA MET A 211 -3.04 -14.84 6.06
C MET A 211 -3.25 -15.71 7.29
N HIS A 212 -4.44 -15.62 7.91
CA HIS A 212 -4.81 -16.50 9.01
C HIS A 212 -4.92 -17.95 8.53
N PHE A 213 -5.54 -18.17 7.38
CA PHE A 213 -5.65 -19.51 6.81
C PHE A 213 -4.27 -20.12 6.57
N TYR A 214 -3.37 -19.41 5.89
CA TYR A 214 -1.98 -19.82 5.72
C TYR A 214 -1.28 -20.09 7.06
N ALA A 215 -1.40 -19.20 8.04
CA ALA A 215 -0.72 -19.37 9.31
C ALA A 215 -1.21 -20.61 10.07
N LEU A 216 -2.48 -21.00 9.86
CA LEU A 216 -3.06 -22.22 10.42
C LEU A 216 -2.62 -23.46 9.63
N THR A 217 -2.69 -23.43 8.30
CA THR A 217 -2.60 -24.65 7.47
C THR A 217 -1.25 -24.84 6.78
N GLY A 218 -0.48 -23.77 6.61
CA GLY A 218 0.70 -23.70 5.75
C GLY A 218 0.36 -23.56 4.26
N ASP A 219 -0.92 -23.40 3.90
CA ASP A 219 -1.38 -23.30 2.51
C ASP A 219 -1.55 -21.84 2.07
N GLU A 220 -0.60 -21.35 1.28
CA GLU A 220 -0.63 -20.00 0.69
C GLU A 220 -1.58 -19.89 -0.51
N THR A 221 -2.12 -21.01 -0.99
CA THR A 221 -3.01 -21.09 -2.15
C THR A 221 -4.47 -21.37 -1.78
N GLY A 222 -4.77 -21.38 -0.48
CA GLY A 222 -6.10 -21.70 0.02
C GLY A 222 -7.20 -20.85 -0.61
N ASP A 223 -8.36 -21.47 -0.80
CA ASP A 223 -9.54 -20.83 -1.36
C ASP A 223 -10.76 -20.94 -0.42
N PRO A 224 -11.94 -20.39 -0.78
CA PRO A 224 -13.13 -20.45 0.08
C PRO A 224 -13.64 -21.88 0.32
N ILE A 225 -13.33 -22.84 -0.56
CA ILE A 225 -13.65 -24.26 -0.39
C ILE A 225 -12.70 -24.91 0.61
N ASP A 226 -11.42 -24.55 0.61
CA ASP A 226 -10.48 -25.00 1.63
C ASP A 226 -10.83 -24.44 3.01
N ALA A 227 -11.21 -23.16 3.09
CA ALA A 227 -11.76 -22.57 4.30
C ALA A 227 -13.03 -23.29 4.77
N LYS A 228 -13.95 -23.62 3.85
CA LYS A 228 -15.14 -24.44 4.16
C LYS A 228 -14.76 -25.80 4.73
N ASN A 229 -13.79 -26.49 4.14
CA ASN A 229 -13.32 -27.79 4.60
C ASN A 229 -12.67 -27.67 5.98
N PHE A 230 -11.91 -26.61 6.23
CA PHE A 230 -11.34 -26.30 7.53
C PHE A 230 -12.44 -26.10 8.57
N PHE A 231 -13.46 -25.28 8.28
CA PHE A 231 -14.61 -25.09 9.15
C PHE A 231 -15.35 -26.39 9.43
N ASN A 232 -15.66 -27.19 8.41
CA ASN A 232 -16.32 -28.49 8.59
C ASN A 232 -15.50 -29.47 9.44
N THR A 233 -14.18 -29.33 9.44
CA THR A 233 -13.26 -30.20 10.19
C THR A 233 -13.13 -29.76 11.65
N TYR A 234 -13.02 -28.45 11.87
CA TYR A 234 -12.55 -27.90 13.14
C TYR A 234 -13.63 -27.16 13.94
N LEU A 235 -14.67 -26.61 13.29
CA LEU A 235 -15.89 -26.24 14.00
C LEU A 235 -16.60 -27.54 14.40
N SER A 236 -16.33 -27.98 15.63
CA SER A 236 -17.08 -29.08 16.22
C SER A 236 -18.58 -28.76 16.18
N PRO A 237 -19.47 -29.76 16.05
CA PRO A 237 -20.88 -29.61 16.39
C PRO A 237 -21.01 -29.49 17.92
N GLN A 238 -20.45 -28.43 18.48
CA GLN A 238 -20.76 -28.02 19.83
C GLN A 238 -22.18 -27.45 19.76
N GLY A 239 -23.00 -27.82 20.74
CA GLY A 239 -24.39 -27.39 20.83
C GLY A 239 -24.54 -25.86 20.76
N PRO A 240 -25.79 -25.36 20.72
CA PRO A 240 -26.07 -23.94 20.52
C PRO A 240 -25.13 -23.12 21.37
N ILE A 241 -24.45 -22.15 20.74
CA ILE A 241 -23.75 -21.08 21.43
C ILE A 241 -24.71 -20.65 22.53
N GLU A 242 -24.37 -20.90 23.80
CA GLU A 242 -25.17 -20.33 24.89
C GLU A 242 -25.15 -18.85 24.59
N SER A 243 -26.32 -18.29 24.26
CA SER A 243 -26.44 -16.87 24.05
C SER A 243 -25.91 -16.25 25.34
N VAL A 244 -24.73 -15.64 25.28
CA VAL A 244 -24.33 -14.71 26.31
C VAL A 244 -25.30 -13.56 26.09
N VAL A 245 -26.42 -13.65 26.82
CA VAL A 245 -27.36 -12.57 26.97
C VAL A 245 -26.50 -11.39 27.40
N ALA A 246 -26.44 -10.37 26.53
CA ALA A 246 -25.83 -9.09 26.85
C ALA A 246 -26.23 -8.73 28.29
N PRO A 247 -25.29 -8.33 29.17
CA PRO A 247 -25.62 -8.05 30.55
C PRO A 247 -26.82 -7.11 30.58
N THR A 248 -27.93 -7.59 31.14
CA THR A 248 -29.08 -6.74 31.40
C THR A 248 -28.57 -5.56 32.21
N PRO A 249 -28.80 -4.31 31.78
CA PRO A 249 -28.44 -3.16 32.60
C PRO A 249 -29.10 -3.35 33.96
N ASP A 250 -28.33 -3.14 35.03
CA ASP A 250 -28.82 -3.23 36.40
C ASP A 250 -30.14 -2.46 36.53
N PRO A 251 -31.11 -2.96 37.32
CA PRO A 251 -32.34 -2.25 37.57
C PRO A 251 -32.01 -0.85 38.10
N VAL A 252 -32.34 0.16 37.30
CA VAL A 252 -32.29 1.56 37.70
C VAL A 252 -33.14 1.70 38.95
N VAL A 253 -32.48 1.79 40.11
CA VAL A 253 -33.09 2.31 41.32
C VAL A 253 -33.52 3.75 40.97
N PRO A 254 -34.80 4.13 41.14
CA PRO A 254 -35.20 5.51 40.91
C PRO A 254 -34.44 6.38 41.92
N LEU A 255 -33.42 7.10 41.45
CA LEU A 255 -32.88 8.23 42.18
C LEU A 255 -33.91 9.35 42.07
N ASP A 256 -34.25 9.91 43.23
CA ASP A 256 -35.07 11.11 43.38
C ASP A 256 -34.63 12.19 42.37
N PRO A 257 -35.57 12.95 41.78
CA PRO A 257 -35.24 13.96 40.77
C PRO A 257 -34.30 15.00 41.38
N THR A 258 -33.03 14.91 41.00
CA THR A 258 -32.02 15.92 41.29
C THR A 258 -32.12 16.97 40.18
N PRO A 259 -32.20 18.28 40.50
CA PRO A 259 -32.54 19.32 39.53
C PRO A 259 -31.50 19.41 38.40
N GLU A 260 -32.00 19.66 37.19
CA GLU A 260 -31.18 19.85 35.98
C GLU A 260 -30.03 20.85 36.22
N PRO A 261 -28.80 20.56 35.74
CA PRO A 261 -27.74 21.53 35.75
C PRO A 261 -28.07 22.64 34.75
N VAL A 262 -28.34 23.82 35.30
CA VAL A 262 -28.44 25.08 34.55
C VAL A 262 -27.12 25.29 33.81
N SER A 263 -27.17 25.38 32.48
CA SER A 263 -26.00 25.66 31.65
C SER A 263 -25.33 26.95 32.11
N PRO A 264 -23.99 26.97 32.34
CA PRO A 264 -23.31 28.22 32.66
C PRO A 264 -23.40 29.20 31.47
N PRO A 265 -23.47 30.51 31.74
CA PRO A 265 -23.61 31.52 30.70
C PRO A 265 -22.38 31.55 29.79
N VAL A 266 -22.62 31.54 28.47
CA VAL A 266 -21.61 31.77 27.44
C VAL A 266 -20.96 33.13 27.68
N THR A 267 -19.74 33.11 28.21
CA THR A 267 -18.88 34.29 28.22
C THR A 267 -18.21 34.35 26.85
N LEU A 268 -18.59 35.34 26.04
CA LEU A 268 -17.86 35.68 24.82
C LEU A 268 -16.43 36.07 25.22
N LYS A 269 -15.48 35.18 24.95
CA LYS A 269 -14.04 35.47 25.09
C LYS A 269 -13.66 36.50 24.02
N PRO A 270 -12.86 37.54 24.32
CA PRO A 270 -12.57 38.61 23.37
C PRO A 270 -11.92 38.05 22.11
N THR A 271 -12.43 38.42 20.93
CA THR A 271 -11.71 38.25 19.67
C THR A 271 -10.47 39.14 19.71
N VAL A 272 -9.30 38.54 19.94
CA VAL A 272 -8.02 39.20 19.68
C VAL A 272 -7.97 39.47 18.18
N PRO A 273 -7.69 40.70 17.72
CA PRO A 273 -7.53 40.96 16.29
C PRO A 273 -6.41 40.08 15.73
N VAL A 274 -6.66 39.41 14.61
CA VAL A 274 -5.64 38.65 13.86
C VAL A 274 -4.56 39.65 13.43
N ASP A 275 -3.38 39.56 14.05
CA ASP A 275 -2.28 40.48 13.79
C ASP A 275 -1.28 39.81 12.84
N SER A 276 -1.25 40.29 11.59
CA SER A 276 -0.36 39.77 10.55
C SER A 276 1.12 40.03 10.83
N SER A 277 1.47 40.91 11.79
CA SER A 277 2.85 41.15 12.20
C SER A 277 3.44 40.06 13.11
N LEU A 278 2.62 39.08 13.51
CA LEU A 278 3.06 38.02 14.42
C LEU A 278 3.83 36.88 13.74
N ILE A 279 3.80 36.77 12.42
CA ILE A 279 4.59 35.79 11.65
C ILE A 279 5.36 36.52 10.55
N THR A 280 6.64 36.20 10.42
CA THR A 280 7.45 36.53 9.23
C THR A 280 7.78 35.23 8.49
N LEU A 281 7.84 35.28 7.16
CA LEU A 281 8.21 34.15 6.33
C LEU A 281 9.59 34.40 5.74
N ALA A 282 10.53 33.47 5.92
CA ALA A 282 11.89 33.59 5.40
C ALA A 282 12.23 32.44 4.44
N LEU A 283 13.15 32.68 3.52
CA LEU A 283 13.78 31.65 2.70
C LEU A 283 14.90 30.97 3.49
N VAL A 284 14.95 29.65 3.48
CA VAL A 284 15.97 28.87 4.17
C VAL A 284 16.64 27.89 3.21
N ASN A 285 17.97 27.85 3.21
CA ASN A 285 18.74 26.85 2.46
C ASN A 285 18.66 25.52 3.24
N ALA A 286 18.11 24.48 2.63
CA ALA A 286 17.86 23.22 3.30
C ALA A 286 19.15 22.43 3.56
N ASN A 287 20.16 22.60 2.69
CA ASN A 287 21.44 21.91 2.82
C ASN A 287 22.19 22.27 4.10
N ASN A 288 22.04 23.49 4.60
CA ASN A 288 22.73 23.97 5.80
C ASN A 288 21.77 24.48 6.91
N GLY A 289 20.48 24.54 6.63
CA GLY A 289 19.44 25.03 7.55
C GLY A 289 19.51 26.54 7.84
N GLU A 290 20.32 27.30 7.09
CA GLU A 290 20.53 28.73 7.34
C GLU A 290 19.54 29.59 6.54
N ILE A 291 19.04 30.65 7.17
CA ILE A 291 18.20 31.65 6.49
C ILE A 291 19.06 32.38 5.44
N VAL A 292 18.55 32.48 4.22
CA VAL A 292 19.24 33.14 3.12
C VAL A 292 19.29 34.65 3.37
N GLN A 293 20.49 35.23 3.36
CA GLN A 293 20.72 36.64 3.64
C GLN A 293 19.94 37.53 2.65
N GLY A 294 19.17 38.49 3.17
CA GLY A 294 18.31 39.36 2.37
C GLY A 294 16.92 38.80 2.07
N TYR A 295 16.64 37.56 2.49
CA TYR A 295 15.35 36.87 2.36
C TYR A 295 14.77 36.50 3.73
N GLU A 296 15.11 37.26 4.78
CA GLU A 296 14.59 37.07 6.14
C GLU A 296 13.11 37.44 6.27
N ASP A 297 12.60 38.22 5.31
CA ASP A 297 11.20 38.61 5.16
C ASP A 297 10.80 38.59 3.68
N LEU A 298 10.21 37.47 3.25
CA LEU A 298 9.83 37.22 1.87
C LEU A 298 8.72 38.17 1.38
N SER A 299 7.96 38.81 2.28
CA SER A 299 6.97 39.82 1.89
C SER A 299 7.59 41.07 1.24
N ARG A 300 8.91 41.24 1.38
CA ARG A 300 9.69 42.35 0.81
C ARG A 300 10.44 41.95 -0.46
N VAL A 301 10.32 40.69 -0.88
CA VAL A 301 11.03 40.12 -2.01
C VAL A 301 10.03 39.83 -3.13
N SER A 302 10.28 40.38 -4.32
CA SER A 302 9.41 40.14 -5.48
C SER A 302 9.80 38.90 -6.30
N GLN A 303 11.03 38.42 -6.18
CA GLN A 303 11.57 37.30 -6.94
C GLN A 303 12.73 36.60 -6.21
N ILE A 304 12.76 35.28 -6.28
CA ILE A 304 13.84 34.39 -5.88
C ILE A 304 14.50 33.88 -7.17
N ASP A 305 15.83 33.98 -7.24
CA ASP A 305 16.64 33.33 -8.28
C ASP A 305 17.58 32.34 -7.58
N PRO A 306 17.21 31.06 -7.49
CA PRO A 306 17.98 30.06 -6.74
C PRO A 306 19.44 29.95 -7.21
N ASN A 307 19.68 30.11 -8.52
CA ASN A 307 21.02 30.08 -9.09
C ASN A 307 21.87 31.26 -8.65
N ALA A 308 21.30 32.47 -8.64
CA ALA A 308 22.02 33.66 -8.16
C ALA A 308 22.30 33.61 -6.65
N LEU A 309 21.50 32.84 -5.91
CA LEU A 309 21.65 32.61 -4.48
C LEU A 309 22.57 31.41 -4.16
N GLY A 310 22.92 30.60 -5.15
CA GLY A 310 23.71 29.39 -4.96
C GLY A 310 23.00 28.33 -4.11
N ILE A 311 21.68 28.22 -4.26
CA ILE A 311 20.85 27.24 -3.57
C ILE A 311 20.15 26.34 -4.60
N ASP A 312 20.18 25.04 -4.36
CA ASP A 312 19.57 23.99 -5.19
C ASP A 312 18.50 23.19 -4.44
N ASP A 313 18.56 23.20 -3.11
CA ASP A 313 17.55 22.66 -2.20
C ASP A 313 17.18 23.69 -1.12
N TYR A 314 15.91 24.11 -1.05
CA TYR A 314 15.48 25.17 -0.14
C TYR A 314 14.03 25.02 0.32
N SER A 315 13.68 25.72 1.40
CA SER A 315 12.34 25.70 2.01
C SER A 315 11.92 27.10 2.43
N LEU A 316 10.71 27.22 2.95
CA LEU A 316 10.19 28.44 3.59
C LEU A 316 9.98 28.18 5.07
N ILE A 317 10.48 29.08 5.93
CA ILE A 317 10.36 28.97 7.39
C ILE A 317 9.44 30.08 7.92
N ALA A 318 8.37 29.69 8.60
CA ALA A 318 7.50 30.61 9.33
C ALA A 318 8.11 30.90 10.71
N ARG A 319 8.23 32.19 11.03
CA ARG A 319 8.91 32.69 12.22
C ARG A 319 7.93 33.51 13.08
N PRO A 320 7.19 32.86 14.00
CA PRO A 320 6.35 33.57 14.93
C PRO A 320 7.14 34.45 15.90
N SER A 321 6.77 35.72 16.03
CA SER A 321 7.33 36.65 17.02
C SER A 321 6.69 36.48 18.41
N SER A 322 5.58 35.75 18.50
CA SER A 322 4.86 35.44 19.73
C SER A 322 4.91 33.95 20.08
N SER A 323 5.22 33.63 21.34
CA SER A 323 5.15 32.26 21.89
C SER A 323 3.72 31.74 22.09
N ALA A 324 2.71 32.59 21.86
CA ALA A 324 1.30 32.19 21.85
C ALA A 324 0.96 31.33 20.63
N ILE A 325 1.71 31.43 19.54
CA ILE A 325 1.56 30.55 18.38
C ILE A 325 2.20 29.20 18.71
N LYS A 326 1.39 28.14 18.69
CA LYS A 326 1.78 26.76 19.01
C LYS A 326 1.86 25.88 17.78
N SER A 327 1.08 26.17 16.75
CA SER A 327 1.22 25.56 15.43
C SER A 327 1.04 26.58 14.31
N VAL A 328 1.57 26.25 13.13
CA VAL A 328 1.47 27.05 11.92
C VAL A 328 0.90 26.19 10.80
N LYS A 329 -0.10 26.69 10.06
CA LYS A 329 -0.59 26.09 8.83
C LYS A 329 -0.04 26.84 7.62
N PHE A 330 0.63 26.14 6.72
CA PHE A 330 0.94 26.60 5.38
C PHE A 330 -0.15 26.15 4.42
N GLU A 331 -0.58 27.03 3.53
CA GLU A 331 -1.56 26.77 2.49
C GLU A 331 -0.95 27.25 1.16
N THR A 332 -0.80 26.32 0.21
CA THR A 332 -0.21 26.57 -1.12
C THR A 332 -1.07 25.89 -2.19
N ALA A 333 -0.79 26.16 -3.48
CA ALA A 333 -1.46 25.45 -4.56
C ALA A 333 -1.17 23.93 -4.58
N ALA A 334 -0.05 23.49 -4.00
CA ALA A 334 0.34 22.08 -3.90
C ALA A 334 -0.31 21.35 -2.70
N GLY A 335 -0.97 22.09 -1.81
CA GLY A 335 -1.63 21.54 -0.63
C GLY A 335 -1.36 22.31 0.64
N ASP A 336 -2.01 21.83 1.70
CA ASP A 336 -1.96 22.39 3.05
C ASP A 336 -1.07 21.54 3.96
N ARG A 337 -0.38 22.19 4.89
CA ARG A 337 0.49 21.53 5.87
C ARG A 337 0.39 22.20 7.23
N ILE A 338 0.32 21.42 8.30
CA ILE A 338 0.34 21.94 9.67
C ILE A 338 1.62 21.52 10.38
N GLU A 339 2.37 22.50 10.87
CA GLU A 339 3.60 22.32 11.61
C GLU A 339 3.38 22.61 13.10
N ASN A 340 3.77 21.66 13.94
CA ASN A 340 3.57 21.71 15.39
C ASN A 340 4.84 21.99 16.19
N VAL A 341 5.99 21.79 15.56
CA VAL A 341 7.30 21.86 16.20
C VAL A 341 8.15 22.88 15.45
N LYS A 342 8.97 23.63 16.19
CA LYS A 342 9.91 24.59 15.60
C LYS A 342 11.16 23.85 15.13
N PRO A 343 11.76 24.22 13.98
CA PRO A 343 11.35 25.30 13.07
C PRO A 343 10.11 24.96 12.23
N TYR A 344 9.12 25.86 12.16
CA TYR A 344 7.93 25.64 11.33
C TYR A 344 8.28 25.85 9.86
N THR A 345 8.41 24.77 9.09
CA THR A 345 8.90 24.83 7.70
C THR A 345 7.89 24.25 6.71
N LEU A 346 7.86 24.79 5.48
CA LEU A 346 6.87 24.43 4.47
C LEU A 346 7.00 22.97 4.00
N PHE A 347 8.22 22.45 3.91
CA PHE A 347 8.48 21.04 3.54
C PHE A 347 8.94 20.18 4.73
N GLY A 348 9.00 20.77 5.93
CA GLY A 348 9.25 20.06 7.19
C GLY A 348 10.70 20.01 7.58
N ASP A 349 10.93 19.46 8.77
CA ASP A 349 12.25 19.13 9.26
C ASP A 349 12.26 17.72 9.89
N ARG A 350 13.40 17.04 9.79
CA ARG A 350 13.65 15.74 10.42
C ARG A 350 14.88 15.87 11.30
N LYS A 351 14.71 15.72 12.63
CA LYS A 351 15.81 15.79 13.61
C LYS A 351 16.61 17.11 13.53
N GLY A 352 15.97 18.23 13.17
CA GLY A 352 16.61 19.53 13.03
C GLY A 352 17.23 19.81 11.64
N THR A 353 17.25 18.83 10.74
CA THR A 353 17.59 19.02 9.33
C THR A 353 16.33 19.43 8.57
N ILE A 354 16.37 20.60 7.94
CA ILE A 354 15.24 21.14 7.18
C ILE A 354 15.16 20.38 5.85
N THR A 355 13.97 19.88 5.52
CA THR A 355 13.66 19.33 4.21
C THR A 355 13.46 20.49 3.25
N GLY A 356 14.24 20.52 2.17
CA GLY A 356 14.02 21.40 1.04
C GLY A 356 13.34 20.67 -0.10
N GLN A 357 12.94 21.44 -1.10
CA GLN A 357 12.66 20.92 -2.43
C GLN A 357 13.24 21.86 -3.48
N VAL A 358 13.41 21.31 -4.67
CA VAL A 358 13.62 22.08 -5.90
C VAL A 358 12.27 22.65 -6.32
N ILE A 359 12.18 23.96 -6.48
CA ILE A 359 10.93 24.62 -6.93
C ILE A 359 11.15 25.12 -8.35
N ASP A 360 10.27 24.71 -9.26
CA ASP A 360 10.32 25.11 -10.67
C ASP A 360 10.10 26.62 -10.88
N ASP A 361 10.37 27.09 -12.10
CA ASP A 361 10.04 28.46 -12.50
C ASP A 361 8.52 28.69 -12.47
N GLY A 362 8.08 29.63 -11.63
CA GLY A 362 6.64 29.85 -11.44
C GLY A 362 6.29 31.08 -10.60
N ASP A 363 5.01 31.42 -10.59
CA ASP A 363 4.44 32.43 -9.71
C ASP A 363 3.72 31.70 -8.57
N TYR A 364 4.09 32.00 -7.33
CA TYR A 364 3.67 31.26 -6.15
C TYR A 364 2.98 32.16 -5.14
N GLN A 365 1.98 31.61 -4.45
CA GLN A 365 1.36 32.20 -3.28
C GLN A 365 1.45 31.20 -2.13
N VAL A 366 1.81 31.70 -0.96
CA VAL A 366 1.76 30.94 0.29
C VAL A 366 1.01 31.75 1.34
N LYS A 367 0.03 31.11 1.95
CA LYS A 367 -0.72 31.64 3.09
C LYS A 367 -0.32 30.88 4.34
N VAL A 368 0.02 31.62 5.39
CA VAL A 368 0.56 31.10 6.65
C VAL A 368 -0.35 31.56 7.78
N THR A 369 -0.93 30.60 8.49
CA THR A 369 -1.85 30.86 9.60
C THR A 369 -1.24 30.37 10.92
N GLY A 370 -1.13 31.26 11.92
CA GLY A 370 -0.66 30.92 13.26
C GLY A 370 -1.81 30.62 14.23
N TYR A 371 -1.71 29.52 14.96
CA TYR A 371 -2.76 29.03 15.85
C TYR A 371 -2.31 28.97 17.31
N SER A 372 -3.25 29.21 18.23
CA SER A 372 -2.97 29.23 19.67
C SER A 372 -2.74 27.85 20.29
N GLU A 373 -3.09 26.77 19.60
CA GLU A 373 -2.92 25.38 20.03
C GLU A 373 -2.21 24.55 18.94
N ALA A 374 -1.90 23.29 19.24
CA ALA A 374 -1.34 22.35 18.27
C ALA A 374 -2.39 21.97 17.20
N ASN A 375 -1.93 21.38 16.10
CA ASN A 375 -2.69 20.83 14.99
C ASN A 375 -3.62 21.83 14.29
N GLY A 376 -3.24 23.11 14.24
CA GLY A 376 -4.10 24.16 13.71
C GLY A 376 -5.32 24.44 14.59
N GLY A 377 -5.29 24.03 15.85
CA GLY A 377 -6.38 24.17 16.82
C GLY A 377 -6.39 25.51 17.55
N GLY A 378 -7.45 25.75 18.31
CA GLY A 378 -7.62 26.99 19.08
C GLY A 378 -7.90 28.21 18.21
N GLN A 379 -7.52 29.39 18.70
CA GLN A 379 -7.77 30.66 18.00
C GLN A 379 -6.73 30.90 16.90
N MET A 380 -7.20 31.41 15.76
CA MET A 380 -6.32 32.01 14.74
C MET A 380 -5.76 33.32 15.29
N LEU A 381 -4.44 33.37 15.49
CA LEU A 381 -3.75 34.51 16.07
C LEU A 381 -3.12 35.41 15.01
N SER A 382 -2.71 34.84 13.88
CA SER A 382 -2.03 35.54 12.80
C SER A 382 -2.33 34.92 11.45
N ILE A 383 -2.37 35.75 10.41
CA ILE A 383 -2.43 35.30 9.02
C ILE A 383 -1.48 36.18 8.20
N LEU A 384 -0.65 35.54 7.38
CA LEU A 384 0.28 36.20 6.46
C LEU A 384 0.12 35.53 5.09
N THR A 385 -0.12 36.32 4.05
CA THR A 385 -0.09 35.83 2.66
C THR A 385 1.07 36.51 1.93
N VAL A 386 1.90 35.72 1.26
CA VAL A 386 3.04 36.20 0.48
C VAL A 386 2.94 35.66 -0.94
N ASP A 387 3.02 36.57 -1.91
CA ASP A 387 3.20 36.25 -3.33
C ASP A 387 4.69 36.42 -3.68
N TYR A 388 5.28 35.43 -4.35
CA TYR A 388 6.67 35.48 -4.79
C TYR A 388 6.84 34.74 -6.12
N LYS A 389 7.95 35.01 -6.81
CA LYS A 389 8.28 34.38 -8.09
C LYS A 389 9.59 33.62 -7.98
N VAL A 390 9.67 32.44 -8.59
CA VAL A 390 10.93 31.71 -8.78
C VAL A 390 11.33 31.80 -10.24
N ARG A 391 12.54 32.27 -10.52
CA ARG A 391 13.11 32.35 -11.88
C ARG A 391 14.59 32.00 -11.87
N HIS A 392 14.97 30.94 -12.56
CA HIS A 392 16.36 30.50 -12.69
C HIS A 392 17.10 31.31 -13.76
N SER A 393 18.24 31.90 -13.40
CA SER A 393 19.07 32.67 -14.37
C SER A 393 19.89 31.80 -15.35
N SER A 394 19.87 30.45 -15.25
CA SER A 394 20.61 29.50 -16.12
C SER A 394 20.07 28.04 -16.00
N PRO A 395 20.21 27.16 -17.03
CA PRO A 395 19.85 25.73 -16.96
C PRO A 395 20.74 24.91 -16.01
N ARG A 396 20.23 23.78 -15.49
CA ARG A 396 20.80 23.02 -14.36
C ARG A 396 22.03 22.15 -14.73
N PRO A 397 23.04 22.01 -13.85
CA PRO A 397 24.17 21.08 -14.03
C PRO A 397 23.81 19.59 -13.92
N ASP A 398 22.68 19.25 -13.29
CA ASP A 398 22.24 17.87 -13.00
C ASP A 398 21.52 17.16 -14.16
N ASP A 399 21.45 17.79 -15.33
CA ASP A 399 21.08 17.13 -16.59
C ASP A 399 22.24 16.24 -17.14
N ALA A 400 23.21 15.88 -16.30
CA ALA A 400 24.33 14.99 -16.61
C ALA A 400 24.40 13.84 -15.59
N PRO A 401 24.36 12.56 -16.00
CA PRO A 401 24.30 11.44 -15.07
C PRO A 401 25.67 11.16 -14.44
N SER A 402 25.69 10.89 -13.13
CA SER A 402 26.85 10.33 -12.42
C SER A 402 26.47 9.05 -11.67
N ILE A 403 27.38 8.08 -11.77
CA ILE A 403 27.27 6.67 -11.40
C ILE A 403 28.07 6.46 -10.11
N HIS A 404 27.56 5.73 -9.10
CA HIS A 404 28.28 4.95 -8.06
C HIS A 404 27.23 4.33 -7.09
N ASP A 405 26.82 3.07 -7.23
CA ASP A 405 27.46 1.79 -6.82
C ASP A 405 27.15 1.38 -5.36
N VAL A 406 26.31 0.35 -5.21
CA VAL A 406 26.01 -0.38 -3.98
C VAL A 406 26.74 -1.73 -4.07
N THR A 407 27.53 -2.06 -3.06
CA THR A 407 28.35 -3.26 -3.03
C THR A 407 27.81 -4.34 -2.09
N HIS A 408 27.62 -5.54 -2.69
CA HIS A 408 27.91 -6.91 -2.21
C HIS A 408 27.13 -7.48 -0.99
N GLU A 409 26.82 -8.78 -0.87
CA GLU A 409 26.91 -10.02 -1.67
C GLU A 409 26.18 -11.10 -0.82
N ASN A 410 25.50 -12.09 -1.37
CA ASN A 410 26.15 -13.33 -1.83
C ASN A 410 25.17 -14.18 -2.66
N VAL A 411 25.26 -14.07 -3.98
CA VAL A 411 25.44 -15.25 -4.85
C VAL A 411 26.51 -14.84 -5.86
N SER A 412 27.70 -15.43 -5.72
CA SER A 412 28.81 -15.21 -6.65
C SER A 412 28.58 -15.97 -7.98
N PRO A 413 29.24 -15.54 -9.06
CA PRO A 413 28.62 -15.29 -10.35
C PRO A 413 28.81 -16.43 -11.33
N THR A 414 27.86 -16.57 -12.25
CA THR A 414 28.17 -17.07 -13.59
C THR A 414 27.64 -16.07 -14.60
N THR A 415 28.60 -15.44 -15.27
CA THR A 415 28.56 -14.98 -16.66
C THR A 415 27.24 -15.21 -17.41
N ASP A 416 26.72 -14.13 -17.99
CA ASP A 416 26.36 -14.05 -19.41
C ASP A 416 25.73 -15.34 -19.98
N LEU A 417 24.40 -15.33 -20.14
CA LEU A 417 23.49 -16.42 -20.55
C LEU A 417 23.22 -17.49 -19.47
N GLY A 418 22.24 -17.21 -18.60
CA GLY A 418 21.66 -18.18 -17.66
C GLY A 418 20.22 -18.54 -18.03
N VAL A 419 20.05 -19.45 -18.99
CA VAL A 419 18.78 -20.18 -19.17
C VAL A 419 18.52 -20.99 -17.90
N VAL A 420 17.45 -20.68 -17.16
CA VAL A 420 16.97 -21.51 -16.05
C VAL A 420 15.92 -22.48 -16.59
N GLY A 421 16.38 -23.52 -17.28
CA GLY A 421 15.52 -24.61 -17.74
C GLY A 421 15.44 -25.74 -16.71
N SER A 422 14.32 -25.82 -15.98
CA SER A 422 13.62 -27.08 -15.66
C SER A 422 12.34 -26.80 -14.86
N SER A 423 11.18 -26.87 -15.52
CA SER A 423 9.82 -27.10 -14.98
C SER A 423 9.40 -26.24 -13.77
N ASN A 424 9.86 -25.00 -13.70
CA ASN A 424 9.36 -24.04 -12.73
C ASN A 424 8.31 -23.19 -13.42
N LEU A 425 7.08 -23.22 -12.90
CA LEU A 425 5.99 -22.32 -13.27
C LEU A 425 6.36 -20.83 -13.06
N TYR A 426 7.47 -20.55 -12.35
CA TYR A 426 7.90 -19.21 -11.94
C TYR A 426 9.38 -18.96 -12.23
N ILE A 427 9.67 -17.84 -12.87
CA ILE A 427 11.01 -17.25 -13.02
C ILE A 427 10.96 -15.89 -12.34
N VAL A 428 11.91 -15.64 -11.43
CA VAL A 428 12.01 -14.36 -10.70
C VAL A 428 13.43 -13.83 -10.85
N GLY A 429 13.55 -12.60 -11.32
CA GLY A 429 14.80 -11.86 -11.39
C GLY A 429 15.23 -11.31 -10.04
N THR A 430 16.18 -10.40 -10.08
CA THR A 430 16.83 -9.77 -8.95
C THR A 430 16.40 -8.31 -8.85
N ASP A 431 17.12 -7.51 -8.08
CA ASP A 431 16.97 -6.04 -8.10
C ASP A 431 17.85 -5.36 -9.16
N GLY A 432 18.55 -6.15 -9.99
CA GLY A 432 19.42 -5.71 -11.08
C GLY A 432 18.78 -5.86 -12.45
N ASN A 433 19.51 -5.49 -13.50
CA ASN A 433 19.01 -5.66 -14.88
C ASN A 433 19.17 -7.13 -15.30
N ASP A 434 18.05 -7.84 -15.42
CA ASP A 434 18.04 -9.26 -15.68
C ASP A 434 17.64 -9.60 -17.13
N THR A 435 17.99 -10.82 -17.55
CA THR A 435 17.44 -11.43 -18.77
C THR A 435 16.83 -12.76 -18.39
N LEU A 436 15.51 -12.82 -18.49
CA LEU A 436 14.70 -13.94 -18.02
C LEU A 436 14.04 -14.59 -19.22
N VAL A 437 14.30 -15.88 -19.43
CA VAL A 437 13.86 -16.62 -20.62
C VAL A 437 13.12 -17.87 -20.18
N GLY A 438 11.95 -18.09 -20.78
CA GLY A 438 11.11 -19.25 -20.57
C GLY A 438 11.66 -20.56 -21.12
N ASP A 439 10.95 -21.65 -20.85
CA ASP A 439 11.37 -23.03 -21.17
C ASP A 439 10.42 -23.78 -22.10
N GLY A 440 9.49 -23.07 -22.76
CA GLY A 440 8.54 -23.66 -23.69
C GLY A 440 7.30 -24.24 -22.99
N THR A 441 7.00 -23.76 -21.78
CA THR A 441 5.82 -24.10 -20.99
C THR A 441 5.20 -22.84 -20.40
N ASN A 442 3.91 -22.86 -20.06
CA ASN A 442 3.26 -21.72 -19.40
C ASN A 442 4.03 -21.29 -18.15
N GLN A 443 4.53 -20.06 -18.15
CA GLN A 443 5.39 -19.52 -17.11
C GLN A 443 4.92 -18.15 -16.62
N LYS A 444 5.15 -17.89 -15.34
CA LYS A 444 5.11 -16.54 -14.77
C LYS A 444 6.52 -16.03 -14.60
N ILE A 445 6.88 -14.98 -15.32
CA ILE A 445 8.19 -14.32 -15.26
C ILE A 445 8.04 -12.96 -14.58
N VAL A 446 8.85 -12.72 -13.55
CA VAL A 446 8.87 -11.46 -12.78
C VAL A 446 10.29 -10.88 -12.84
N GLY A 447 10.44 -9.68 -13.43
CA GLY A 447 11.73 -8.98 -13.55
C GLY A 447 12.26 -8.54 -12.19
N GLY A 448 11.49 -7.73 -11.48
CA GLY A 448 11.85 -7.23 -10.16
C GLY A 448 12.13 -5.75 -10.21
N ARG A 449 13.30 -5.30 -9.79
CA ARG A 449 13.76 -3.92 -10.03
C ARG A 449 14.86 -3.99 -11.07
N GLY A 450 14.95 -3.00 -11.95
CA GLY A 450 16.02 -2.98 -12.96
C GLY A 450 15.47 -2.69 -14.34
N LYS A 451 16.32 -2.86 -15.35
CA LYS A 451 15.92 -2.83 -16.75
C LYS A 451 15.94 -4.25 -17.27
N ASP A 452 14.81 -4.91 -17.17
CA ASP A 452 14.75 -6.36 -17.35
C ASP A 452 14.33 -6.70 -18.77
N ARG A 453 14.91 -7.77 -19.33
CA ARG A 453 14.51 -8.36 -20.60
C ARG A 453 13.75 -9.66 -20.32
N LEU A 454 12.44 -9.65 -20.58
CA LEU A 454 11.54 -10.78 -20.31
C LEU A 454 11.15 -11.45 -21.63
N VAL A 455 11.50 -12.72 -21.78
CA VAL A 455 11.15 -13.59 -22.90
C VAL A 455 10.34 -14.76 -22.35
N GLY A 456 9.04 -14.81 -22.65
CA GLY A 456 8.15 -15.83 -22.09
C GLY A 456 8.40 -17.25 -22.59
N VAL A 457 8.97 -17.37 -23.78
CA VAL A 457 9.01 -18.62 -24.56
C VAL A 457 10.42 -19.21 -24.61
N ASP A 458 10.53 -20.49 -24.96
CA ASP A 458 11.79 -21.07 -25.45
C ASP A 458 12.04 -20.61 -26.90
N GLU A 459 12.92 -19.63 -27.09
CA GLU A 459 13.28 -19.11 -28.42
C GLU A 459 13.91 -20.15 -29.35
N SER A 460 14.38 -21.28 -28.82
CA SER A 460 14.94 -22.36 -29.62
C SER A 460 13.87 -23.30 -30.20
N ALA A 461 12.62 -23.19 -29.72
CA ALA A 461 11.50 -23.94 -30.25
C ALA A 461 11.25 -23.59 -31.72
N HIS A 462 10.75 -24.55 -32.50
CA HIS A 462 10.41 -24.30 -33.90
C HIS A 462 9.33 -23.22 -34.05
N ARG A 463 8.48 -23.09 -33.03
CA ARG A 463 7.39 -22.14 -32.90
C ARG A 463 7.31 -21.67 -31.45
N PRO A 464 8.09 -20.65 -31.07
CA PRO A 464 8.13 -20.18 -29.70
C PRO A 464 6.75 -19.68 -29.25
N GLY A 465 6.25 -20.18 -28.13
CA GLY A 465 4.94 -19.79 -27.58
C GLY A 465 3.77 -20.67 -28.02
N LEU A 466 3.98 -21.69 -28.87
CA LEU A 466 2.88 -22.51 -29.38
C LEU A 466 2.17 -23.26 -28.24
N GLY A 467 0.92 -22.89 -28.00
CA GLY A 467 0.12 -23.41 -26.89
C GLY A 467 0.55 -22.91 -25.49
N GLU A 468 1.39 -21.87 -25.43
CA GLU A 468 1.90 -21.28 -24.19
C GLU A 468 1.10 -20.02 -23.80
N GLN A 469 0.73 -19.92 -22.52
CA GLN A 469 0.11 -18.72 -21.95
C GLN A 469 0.96 -18.22 -20.80
N ASP A 470 1.86 -17.28 -21.10
CA ASP A 470 2.80 -16.76 -20.12
C ASP A 470 2.29 -15.49 -19.46
N VAL A 471 2.77 -15.24 -18.24
CA VAL A 471 2.51 -14.00 -17.50
C VAL A 471 3.83 -13.29 -17.30
N LEU A 472 4.00 -12.12 -17.92
CA LEU A 472 5.22 -11.33 -17.86
C LEU A 472 4.99 -10.07 -17.02
N ILE A 473 5.81 -9.88 -15.99
CA ILE A 473 5.72 -8.76 -15.05
C ILE A 473 7.10 -8.11 -14.95
N GLY A 474 7.31 -6.96 -15.58
CA GLY A 474 8.61 -6.25 -15.55
C GLY A 474 8.98 -5.82 -14.14
N GLY A 475 8.09 -5.05 -13.50
CA GLY A 475 8.31 -4.54 -12.15
C GLY A 475 8.74 -3.07 -12.18
N ILE A 476 9.73 -2.70 -11.39
CA ILE A 476 10.19 -1.31 -11.29
C ILE A 476 11.41 -1.09 -12.19
N GLY A 477 11.20 -0.35 -13.28
CA GLY A 477 12.28 0.21 -14.07
C GLY A 477 11.87 0.40 -15.52
N ALA A 478 12.79 0.20 -16.45
CA ALA A 478 12.52 0.35 -17.88
C ALA A 478 12.70 -1.00 -18.55
N ASP A 479 11.61 -1.75 -18.61
CA ASP A 479 11.61 -3.17 -18.92
C ASP A 479 11.28 -3.42 -20.38
N ARG A 480 11.68 -4.59 -20.87
CA ARG A 480 11.51 -5.02 -22.24
C ARG A 480 10.81 -6.36 -22.29
N TYR A 481 9.61 -6.35 -22.86
CA TYR A 481 8.79 -7.54 -23.10
C TYR A 481 9.04 -8.01 -24.54
N VAL A 482 9.64 -9.18 -24.69
CA VAL A 482 10.06 -9.72 -25.99
C VAL A 482 9.01 -10.69 -26.49
N LEU A 483 8.31 -10.29 -27.54
CA LEU A 483 7.20 -11.04 -28.14
C LEU A 483 7.50 -11.46 -29.59
N GLY A 484 8.74 -11.32 -30.03
CA GLY A 484 9.21 -11.77 -31.32
C GLY A 484 10.70 -11.50 -31.48
N ASN A 485 11.31 -12.16 -32.45
CA ASN A 485 12.69 -11.94 -32.84
C ASN A 485 12.81 -11.83 -34.37
N THR A 486 14.02 -11.84 -34.93
CA THR A 486 14.20 -11.73 -36.39
C THR A 486 13.65 -12.93 -37.18
N LEU A 487 13.32 -14.05 -36.52
CA LEU A 487 12.79 -15.25 -37.16
C LEU A 487 11.25 -15.26 -37.24
N GLY A 488 10.56 -14.61 -36.31
CA GLY A 488 9.09 -14.57 -36.29
C GLY A 488 8.52 -13.98 -35.00
N ALA A 489 7.20 -13.76 -35.02
CA ALA A 489 6.42 -13.43 -33.82
C ALA A 489 6.30 -14.66 -32.91
N PHE A 490 6.33 -14.45 -31.60
CA PHE A 490 6.07 -15.49 -30.61
C PHE A 490 4.57 -15.62 -30.38
N TYR A 491 4.13 -16.78 -29.89
CA TYR A 491 2.71 -17.13 -29.69
C TYR A 491 1.88 -17.16 -30.99
N ASP A 492 2.54 -17.26 -32.15
CA ASP A 492 1.86 -17.42 -33.43
C ASP A 492 1.74 -18.90 -33.81
N ASP A 493 0.54 -19.46 -33.65
CA ASP A 493 0.19 -20.82 -34.06
C ASP A 493 -0.05 -20.96 -35.57
N GLY A 494 0.09 -19.88 -36.35
CA GLY A 494 0.11 -19.85 -37.81
C GLY A 494 -1.15 -20.42 -38.46
N ASP A 495 -2.19 -20.69 -37.68
CA ASP A 495 -3.51 -21.05 -38.15
C ASP A 495 -4.32 -19.77 -38.38
N ILE A 496 -4.36 -19.36 -39.64
CA ILE A 496 -5.06 -18.15 -40.09
C ILE A 496 -6.59 -18.18 -39.90
N GLY A 497 -7.13 -19.28 -39.36
CA GLY A 497 -8.55 -19.46 -39.04
C GLY A 497 -8.89 -19.32 -37.55
N THR A 498 -7.91 -19.11 -36.67
CA THR A 498 -8.09 -18.94 -35.22
C THR A 498 -7.75 -17.53 -34.76
N SER A 499 -8.13 -17.19 -33.51
CA SER A 499 -7.91 -15.87 -32.93
C SER A 499 -6.85 -15.87 -31.81
N GLY A 500 -5.96 -16.87 -31.77
CA GLY A 500 -4.88 -16.98 -30.78
C GLY A 500 -5.31 -17.05 -29.33
N LEU A 501 -6.41 -17.74 -29.02
CA LEU A 501 -6.88 -17.84 -27.64
C LEU A 501 -6.19 -18.96 -26.85
N ALA A 502 -5.41 -19.81 -27.52
CA ALA A 502 -4.69 -20.93 -26.91
C ALA A 502 -3.29 -20.50 -26.44
N ASP A 503 -2.69 -19.50 -27.09
CA ASP A 503 -1.33 -19.05 -26.86
C ASP A 503 -1.21 -17.53 -26.95
N PHE A 504 -0.67 -16.90 -25.91
CA PHE A 504 -0.43 -15.45 -25.85
C PHE A 504 0.38 -15.09 -24.59
N ALA A 505 1.05 -13.94 -24.61
CA ALA A 505 1.62 -13.33 -23.41
C ALA A 505 0.60 -12.44 -22.69
N GLU A 506 0.44 -12.61 -21.38
CA GLU A 506 -0.22 -11.66 -20.49
C GLU A 506 0.81 -10.73 -19.85
N ILE A 507 0.83 -9.46 -20.26
CA ILE A 507 1.74 -8.44 -19.75
C ILE A 507 1.05 -7.64 -18.64
N ARG A 508 1.71 -7.53 -17.47
CA ARG A 508 1.22 -6.75 -16.32
C ARG A 508 2.23 -5.68 -15.92
N GLY A 509 1.73 -4.51 -15.50
CA GLY A 509 2.57 -3.42 -15.00
C GLY A 509 3.26 -2.56 -16.07
N PHE A 510 2.88 -2.69 -17.35
CA PHE A 510 3.50 -1.95 -18.44
C PHE A 510 3.25 -0.44 -18.38
N SER A 511 4.32 0.34 -18.50
CA SER A 511 4.35 1.81 -18.53
C SER A 511 4.79 2.32 -19.91
N GLU A 512 3.89 2.94 -20.67
CA GLU A 512 4.17 3.46 -22.03
C GLU A 512 5.30 4.50 -22.10
N ARG A 513 5.69 5.09 -20.96
CA ARG A 513 6.74 6.11 -20.87
C ARG A 513 8.12 5.52 -20.59
N GLN A 514 8.20 4.25 -20.20
CA GLN A 514 9.42 3.64 -19.67
C GLN A 514 9.73 2.30 -20.34
N ASP A 515 8.70 1.48 -20.56
CA ASP A 515 8.86 0.10 -21.02
C ASP A 515 8.77 -0.01 -22.55
N ILE A 516 9.28 -1.13 -23.06
CA ILE A 516 9.31 -1.45 -24.48
C ILE A 516 8.68 -2.83 -24.72
N ILE A 517 7.85 -2.91 -25.75
CA ILE A 517 7.39 -4.17 -26.33
C ILE A 517 8.16 -4.38 -27.63
N GLU A 518 8.91 -5.48 -27.71
CA GLU A 518 9.67 -5.89 -28.89
C GLU A 518 8.86 -6.90 -29.71
N LEU A 519 8.59 -6.57 -30.98
CA LEU A 519 7.77 -7.35 -31.90
C LEU A 519 8.54 -7.68 -33.19
N HIS A 520 8.19 -8.80 -33.84
CA HIS A 520 8.73 -9.15 -35.15
C HIS A 520 8.11 -8.31 -36.28
N GLY A 521 8.85 -7.98 -37.32
CA GLY A 521 8.30 -7.39 -38.56
C GLY A 521 8.19 -5.87 -38.50
N VAL A 522 7.02 -5.32 -38.82
CA VAL A 522 6.76 -3.87 -38.79
C VAL A 522 5.39 -3.56 -38.18
N ALA A 523 5.17 -2.31 -37.78
CA ALA A 523 3.92 -1.86 -37.16
C ALA A 523 2.64 -2.20 -37.96
N SER A 524 2.71 -2.21 -39.29
CA SER A 524 1.54 -2.55 -40.13
C SER A 524 1.14 -4.01 -40.11
N ASP A 525 1.99 -4.88 -39.57
CA ASP A 525 1.69 -6.31 -39.42
C ASP A 525 0.77 -6.56 -38.21
N TYR A 526 0.59 -5.56 -37.35
CA TYR A 526 -0.20 -5.69 -36.12
C TYR A 526 -1.34 -4.69 -36.05
N ARG A 527 -2.29 -4.98 -35.16
CA ARG A 527 -3.25 -3.99 -34.68
C ARG A 527 -3.39 -4.05 -33.16
N LEU A 528 -3.63 -2.89 -32.57
CA LEU A 528 -4.11 -2.79 -31.19
C LEU A 528 -5.63 -2.84 -31.18
N GLY A 529 -6.23 -3.54 -30.23
CA GLY A 529 -7.69 -3.62 -30.12
C GLY A 529 -8.17 -4.05 -28.75
N ALA A 530 -9.42 -3.72 -28.41
CA ALA A 530 -10.01 -4.21 -27.16
C ALA A 530 -10.15 -5.74 -27.19
N THR A 531 -9.89 -6.39 -26.06
CA THR A 531 -10.09 -7.82 -25.89
C THR A 531 -10.80 -8.11 -24.56
N THR A 532 -11.57 -9.20 -24.53
CA THR A 532 -12.18 -9.73 -23.31
C THR A 532 -11.36 -10.88 -22.70
N VAL A 533 -10.24 -11.23 -23.33
CA VAL A 533 -9.34 -12.26 -22.83
C VAL A 533 -8.76 -11.79 -21.49
N ARG A 534 -8.79 -12.69 -20.50
CA ARG A 534 -8.37 -12.43 -19.11
C ARG A 534 -9.12 -11.29 -18.40
N GLY A 535 -10.25 -10.79 -18.89
CA GLY A 535 -11.03 -9.75 -18.20
C GLY A 535 -11.70 -8.78 -19.16
N LYS A 536 -12.45 -7.81 -18.63
CA LYS A 536 -13.09 -6.78 -19.45
C LYS A 536 -12.14 -5.60 -19.66
N ASP A 537 -12.23 -4.98 -20.83
CA ASP A 537 -11.54 -3.73 -21.19
C ASP A 537 -10.00 -3.81 -21.24
N ASN A 538 -9.43 -4.99 -21.52
CA ASN A 538 -7.99 -5.13 -21.77
C ASN A 538 -7.63 -4.71 -23.19
N LEU A 539 -6.37 -4.33 -23.40
CA LEU A 539 -5.81 -4.05 -24.73
C LEU A 539 -5.08 -5.30 -25.23
N GLY A 540 -5.44 -5.77 -26.42
CA GLY A 540 -4.76 -6.85 -27.12
C GLY A 540 -3.83 -6.31 -28.22
N ILE A 541 -2.68 -6.95 -28.37
CA ILE A 541 -1.81 -6.84 -29.54
C ILE A 541 -2.13 -8.04 -30.42
N PHE A 542 -2.57 -7.77 -31.65
CA PHE A 542 -2.96 -8.81 -32.59
C PHE A 542 -2.05 -8.77 -33.81
N LEU A 543 -1.53 -9.92 -34.22
CA LEU A 543 -0.87 -10.11 -35.51
C LEU A 543 -1.95 -10.27 -36.59
N THR A 544 -1.82 -9.52 -37.69
CA THR A 544 -2.86 -9.46 -38.72
C THR A 544 -2.59 -10.51 -39.81
N SER A 545 -3.26 -11.66 -39.73
CA SER A 545 -3.07 -12.77 -40.67
C SER A 545 -4.33 -13.62 -40.87
N GLY A 546 -5.22 -13.22 -41.79
CA GLY A 546 -6.50 -13.90 -41.93
C GLY A 546 -7.45 -13.47 -40.81
N GLU A 547 -7.84 -14.39 -39.93
CA GLU A 547 -8.36 -14.01 -38.60
C GLU A 547 -7.19 -13.48 -37.76
N ASP A 548 -7.41 -12.39 -37.01
CA ASP A 548 -6.32 -11.76 -36.27
C ASP A 548 -5.90 -12.61 -35.07
N GLU A 549 -4.63 -12.95 -35.00
CA GLU A 549 -4.02 -13.79 -33.97
C GLU A 549 -3.65 -12.96 -32.76
N LEU A 550 -4.04 -13.36 -31.56
CA LEU A 550 -3.73 -12.64 -30.32
C LEU A 550 -2.32 -12.99 -29.84
N ILE A 551 -1.40 -12.04 -29.91
CA ILE A 551 -0.01 -12.23 -29.46
C ILE A 551 0.16 -11.90 -27.98
N ALA A 552 -0.49 -10.82 -27.53
CA ALA A 552 -0.41 -10.41 -26.14
C ALA A 552 -1.64 -9.66 -25.64
N VAL A 553 -1.86 -9.72 -24.33
CA VAL A 553 -2.87 -8.97 -23.59
C VAL A 553 -2.17 -8.09 -22.56
N LEU A 554 -2.40 -6.79 -22.62
CA LEU A 554 -1.90 -5.82 -21.66
C LEU A 554 -2.97 -5.57 -20.60
N LYS A 555 -2.60 -5.84 -19.34
CA LYS A 555 -3.42 -5.67 -18.14
C LYS A 555 -3.21 -4.29 -17.52
N ASP A 556 -3.93 -3.28 -17.99
CA ASP A 556 -4.26 -2.03 -17.25
C ASP A 556 -5.24 -1.16 -18.06
N SER A 557 -6.10 -0.43 -17.35
CA SER A 557 -7.06 0.56 -17.86
C SER A 557 -6.45 1.90 -18.30
N GLN A 558 -5.16 2.15 -18.04
CA GLN A 558 -4.48 3.43 -18.34
C GLN A 558 -3.98 3.57 -19.78
N GLN A 559 -3.90 2.48 -20.56
CA GLN A 559 -3.23 2.47 -21.88
C GLN A 559 -4.14 2.78 -23.07
N LYS A 560 -5.09 3.71 -22.90
CA LYS A 560 -6.14 3.98 -23.89
C LYS A 560 -5.64 4.65 -25.18
N ASN A 561 -4.42 5.19 -25.17
CA ASN A 561 -3.84 5.95 -26.29
C ASN A 561 -2.55 5.32 -26.85
N LEU A 562 -2.27 4.06 -26.48
CA LEU A 562 -1.08 3.37 -26.94
C LEU A 562 -1.09 3.24 -28.48
N SER A 563 0.06 3.46 -29.10
CA SER A 563 0.23 3.48 -30.55
C SER A 563 1.57 2.89 -30.94
N PHE A 564 1.63 2.16 -32.06
CA PHE A 564 2.88 1.63 -32.61
C PHE A 564 3.87 2.70 -33.07
N GLU A 565 3.44 3.96 -33.19
CA GLU A 565 4.31 5.11 -33.46
C GLU A 565 4.98 5.69 -32.20
N SER A 566 4.64 5.17 -31.02
CA SER A 566 5.27 5.58 -29.75
C SER A 566 6.63 4.91 -29.55
N SER A 567 7.44 5.46 -28.64
CA SER A 567 8.71 4.83 -28.23
C SER A 567 8.54 3.53 -27.43
N ALA A 568 7.29 3.15 -27.15
CA ALA A 568 6.95 1.97 -26.36
C ALA A 568 6.98 0.67 -27.20
N PHE A 569 7.19 0.77 -28.51
CA PHE A 569 7.34 -0.38 -29.40
C PHE A 569 8.68 -0.34 -30.14
N GLU A 570 9.30 -1.51 -30.22
CA GLU A 570 10.45 -1.76 -31.08
C GLU A 570 10.15 -2.93 -32.01
N PHE A 571 10.49 -2.77 -33.28
CA PHE A 571 10.25 -3.79 -34.30
C PHE A 571 11.57 -4.35 -34.81
N VAL A 572 11.69 -5.67 -34.80
CA VAL A 572 12.88 -6.42 -35.22
C VAL A 572 12.56 -7.29 -36.43
N SER A 573 13.46 -7.35 -37.40
CA SER A 573 13.28 -8.06 -38.67
C SER A 573 14.59 -8.59 -39.22
#